data_AF-A0A1C6PJG1-F1
#
_entry.id   AF-A0A1C6PJG1-F1
#
_cell.length_a   1.000
_cell.length_b   1.000
_cell.length_c   1.000
_cell.angle_alpha   90.00
_cell.angle_beta   90.00
_cell.angle_gamma   90.00
#
_symmetry.space_group_name_H-M   'P 1'
#
loop_
_entity.id
_entity.type
_entity.pdbx_description
1 polymer ?
#
loop_
_entity_poly.entity_id
_entity_poly.type
_entity_poly.pdbx_seq_one_letter_code
_entity_poly.pdbx_strand_id
1 'polypeptide(L)' 'MTGLNTSHPRIWVGIDAGKGHHWAVAVDANGEPLFSTKVINDEAQILTLIATAR' A
#
# COMPACT_ATOMS: atom_id res chain seq x y z
N MET A 1 -24.69 15.53 -18.68
CA MET A 1 -23.75 14.41 -18.49
C MET A 1 -22.63 14.90 -17.57
N THR A 2 -22.77 14.70 -16.26
CA THR A 2 -21.67 14.98 -15.31
C THR A 2 -20.77 13.77 -15.31
N GLY A 3 -19.58 13.88 -15.91
CA GLY A 3 -18.54 12.87 -15.77
C GLY A 3 -18.20 12.75 -14.29
N LEU A 4 -18.40 11.56 -13.71
CA LEU A 4 -17.88 11.24 -12.40
C LEU A 4 -16.36 11.26 -12.50
N ASN A 5 -15.74 12.34 -12.02
CA ASN A 5 -14.30 12.41 -11.90
C ASN A 5 -13.91 11.48 -10.75
N THR A 6 -13.63 10.21 -11.06
CA THR A 6 -13.11 9.25 -10.08
C THR A 6 -11.64 9.57 -9.84
N SER A 7 -11.40 10.64 -9.08
CA SER A 7 -10.09 10.85 -8.46
C SER A 7 -9.87 9.69 -7.50
N HIS A 8 -9.10 8.69 -7.93
CA HIS A 8 -8.62 7.68 -6.99
C HIS A 8 -7.77 8.39 -5.93
N PRO A 9 -8.09 8.24 -4.64
CA PRO A 9 -7.25 8.82 -3.60
C PRO A 9 -5.84 8.29 -3.76
N ARG A 10 -4.86 9.20 -3.75
CA ARG A 10 -3.46 8.81 -3.84
C ARG A 10 -3.07 8.11 -2.55
N ILE A 11 -2.54 6.90 -2.68
CA ILE A 11 -2.05 6.10 -1.57
C ILE A 11 -0.57 5.84 -1.79
N TRP A 12 0.21 5.89 -0.71
CA TRP A 12 1.64 5.59 -0.73
C TRP A 12 1.89 4.36 0.11
N VAL A 13 2.56 3.35 -0.47
CA VAL A 13 3.00 2.16 0.26
C VAL A 13 4.51 2.19 0.38
N GLY A 14 5.02 2.36 1.60
CA GLY A 14 6.44 2.24 1.92
C GLY A 14 6.79 0.82 2.34
N ILE A 15 7.92 0.31 1.84
CA ILE A 15 8.43 -1.04 2.14
C ILE A 15 9.82 -0.92 2.78
N ASP A 16 9.94 -1.41 4.02
CA ASP A 16 11.22 -1.59 4.72
C ASP A 16 11.72 -3.03 4.53
N ALA A 17 12.83 -3.17 3.80
CA ALA A 17 13.29 -4.46 3.30
C ALA A 17 14.22 -5.19 4.29
N GLY A 18 13.74 -6.27 4.90
CA GLY A 18 14.56 -7.26 5.61
C GLY A 18 14.85 -8.54 4.81
N LYS A 19 15.73 -9.40 5.34
CA LYS A 19 16.18 -10.64 4.67
C LYS A 19 15.09 -11.71 4.52
N GLY A 20 14.30 -11.93 5.56
CA GLY A 20 13.22 -12.94 5.57
C GLY A 20 11.82 -12.36 5.49
N HIS A 21 11.68 -11.07 5.74
CA HIS A 21 10.41 -10.35 5.73
C HIS A 21 10.66 -8.86 5.56
N HIS A 22 9.63 -8.17 5.11
CA HIS A 22 9.57 -6.72 5.07
C HIS A 22 8.53 -6.21 6.05
N TRP A 23 8.63 -4.93 6.36
CA TRP A 23 7.55 -4.18 6.97
C TRP A 23 6.96 -3.22 5.95
N ALA A 24 5.64 -3.23 5.79
CA ALA A 24 4.94 -2.44 4.81
C ALA A 24 3.94 -1.51 5.51
N VAL A 25 3.96 -0.23 5.13
CA VAL A 25 3.05 0.78 5.66
C VAL A 25 2.38 1.49 4.50
N ALA A 26 1.06 1.57 4.52
CA ALA A 26 0.29 2.39 3.60
C ALA A 26 -0.26 3.63 4.31
N VAL A 27 -0.18 4.78 3.64
CA VAL A 27 -0.78 6.04 4.10
C VAL A 27 -1.63 6.67 3.00
N ASP A 28 -2.69 7.36 3.42
CA ASP A 28 -3.51 8.16 2.51
C ASP A 28 -2.80 9.46 2.06
N ALA A 29 -3.51 10.31 1.32
CA ALA A 29 -2.97 11.58 0.84
C ALA A 29 -2.66 12.61 1.94
N ASN A 30 -3.22 12.44 3.14
CA ASN A 30 -2.99 13.28 4.31
C ASN A 30 -1.88 12.70 5.22
N GLY A 31 -1.40 11.49 4.94
CA GLY A 31 -0.44 10.78 5.76
C GLY A 31 -1.07 9.90 6.85
N GLU A 32 -2.39 9.72 6.84
CA GLU A 32 -3.09 8.86 7.79
C GLU A 32 -2.83 7.38 7.46
N PRO A 33 -2.51 6.54 8.47
CA PRO A 33 -2.16 5.14 8.24
C PRO A 33 -3.39 4.33 7.81
N LEU A 34 -3.27 3.64 6.67
CA LEU A 34 -4.24 2.67 6.18
C LEU A 34 -3.92 1.24 6.65
N PHE A 35 -2.64 0.87 6.62
CA PHE A 35 -2.15 -0.35 7.25
C PHE A 35 -0.68 -0.22 7.66
N SER A 36 -0.28 -1.12 8.57
CA SER A 36 1.10 -1.35 8.97
C SER A 36 1.25 -2.85 9.24
N THR A 37 1.94 -3.57 8.35
CA THR A 37 1.94 -5.04 8.39
C THR A 37 3.27 -5.64 7.97
N LYS A 38 3.56 -6.81 8.52
CA LYS A 38 4.68 -7.66 8.12
C LYS A 38 4.29 -8.45 6.86
N VAL A 39 5.19 -8.50 5.89
CA VAL A 39 5.03 -9.32 4.68
C VAL A 39 6.26 -10.18 4.48
N ILE A 40 6.07 -11.40 3.99
CA ILE A 40 7.21 -12.28 3.66
C ILE A 40 8.01 -11.64 2.51
N ASN A 41 9.33 -11.85 2.51
CA ASN A 41 10.19 -11.45 1.41
C ASN A 41 9.93 -12.35 0.19
N ASP A 42 8.83 -12.06 -0.49
CA ASP A 42 8.34 -12.73 -1.68
C ASP A 42 7.62 -11.71 -2.56
N GLU A 43 7.97 -11.66 -3.85
CA GLU A 43 7.44 -10.66 -4.78
C GLU A 43 5.91 -10.74 -4.90
N ALA A 44 5.34 -11.94 -4.99
CA ALA A 44 3.91 -12.11 -5.14
C ALA A 44 3.14 -11.66 -3.88
N GLN A 45 3.70 -11.92 -2.69
CA GLN A 45 3.13 -11.44 -1.43
C GLN A 45 3.16 -9.90 -1.34
N ILE A 46 4.26 -9.28 -1.76
CA ILE A 46 4.41 -7.81 -1.79
C ILE A 46 3.40 -7.19 -2.77
N LEU A 47 3.33 -7.70 -4.00
CA LEU A 47 2.39 -7.20 -5.01
C LEU A 47 0.93 -7.38 -4.56
N THR A 48 0.61 -8.52 -3.93
CA THR A 48 -0.72 -8.77 -3.36
C THR A 48 -1.05 -7.75 -2.28
N LEU A 49 -0.12 -7.49 -1.35
CA LEU A 49 -0.33 -6.50 -0.31
C LEU A 49 -0.53 -5.09 -0.89
N ILE A 50 0.28 -4.67 -1.86
CA ILE A 50 0.14 -3.36 -2.52
C ILE A 50 -1.25 -3.23 -3.17
N ALA A 51 -1.76 -4.28 -3.79
CA ALA A 51 -3.10 -4.28 -4.39
C ALA A 51 -4.25 -4.14 -3.38
N THR A 52 -3.99 -4.38 -2.08
CA THR A 52 -4.99 -4.15 -1.02
C THR A 52 -5.08 -2.69 -0.56
N ALA A 53 -4.12 -1.85 -0.94
CA ALA A 53 -4.09 -0.44 -0.58
C ALA A 53 -5.20 0.32 -1.31
N ARG A 54 -6.24 0.75 -0.57
CA ARG A 54 -7.43 1.42 -1.09
C ARG A 54 -8.02 2.37 -0.06
#